data_AF-A0A7V9PWE7-F1
#
_entry.id   AF-A0A7V9PWE7-F1
#
_cell.length_a   1.000
_cell.length_b   1.000
_cell.length_c   1.000
_cell.angle_alpha   90.00
_cell.angle_beta   90.00
_cell.angle_gamma   90.00
#
_symmetry.space_group_name_H-M   'P 1'
#
loop_
_entity.id
_entity.type
_entity.pdbx_description
1 polymer ?
#
loop_
_entity_poly.entity_id
_entity_poly.type
_entity_poly.pdbx_seq_one_letter_code
_entity_poly.pdbx_strand_id
1 'polypeptide(L)'
;MVDLGTLAVFAIASAALIAVPGPAVLYILTRSLHHGRRAGVASVLGIEVGALVHVLAAAVGLSALLASSAVAFSVVKYAGAAYLIALGLWTLLSGRAESEDPLGRERGLGRIFAQGVLVNVLNPK
;
A
#
# COMPACT_ATOMS: atom_id res chain seq x y z
N MET A 1 -0.16 -14.44 -26.51
CA MET A 1 0.14 -15.47 -25.49
C MET A 1 1.20 -14.89 -24.57
N VAL A 2 1.09 -15.08 -23.25
CA VAL A 2 2.12 -14.59 -22.30
C VAL A 2 3.37 -15.44 -22.47
N ASP A 3 4.51 -14.80 -22.77
CA ASP A 3 5.79 -15.48 -22.95
C ASP A 3 6.37 -15.95 -21.59
N LEU A 4 7.12 -17.05 -21.60
CA LEU A 4 7.68 -17.65 -20.38
C LEU A 4 8.70 -16.71 -19.70
N GLY A 5 9.46 -15.94 -20.47
CA GLY A 5 10.36 -14.92 -19.94
C GLY A 5 9.59 -13.79 -19.23
N THR A 6 8.46 -13.36 -19.79
CA THR A 6 7.58 -12.37 -19.16
C THR A 6 7.02 -12.89 -17.83
N LEU A 7 6.58 -14.16 -17.80
CA LEU A 7 6.06 -14.78 -16.59
C LEU A 7 7.14 -14.93 -15.51
N ALA A 8 8.36 -15.32 -15.89
CA ALA A 8 9.49 -15.44 -14.96
C ALA A 8 9.87 -14.08 -14.34
N VAL A 9 9.98 -13.02 -15.15
CA VAL A 9 10.26 -11.66 -14.67
C VAL A 9 9.15 -11.16 -13.75
N PHE A 10 7.89 -11.37 -14.13
CA PHE A 10 6.74 -11.02 -13.29
C PHE A 10 6.76 -11.76 -11.94
N ALA A 11 7.04 -13.06 -11.94
CA ALA A 11 7.09 -13.87 -10.74
C ALA A 11 8.20 -13.42 -9.78
N ILE A 12 9.41 -13.17 -10.30
CA ILE A 12 10.55 -12.68 -9.51
C ILE A 12 10.25 -11.29 -8.93
N ALA A 13 9.75 -10.37 -9.76
CA ALA A 13 9.39 -9.02 -9.32
C ALA A 13 8.29 -9.04 -8.25
N SER A 14 7.26 -9.87 -8.43
CA SER A 14 6.17 -10.05 -7.46
C SER A 14 6.67 -10.65 -6.15
N ALA A 15 7.54 -11.67 -6.21
CA ALA A 15 8.14 -12.27 -5.03
C ALA A 15 8.98 -11.26 -4.24
N ALA A 16 9.82 -10.48 -4.92
CA ALA A 16 10.60 -9.41 -4.30
C ALA A 16 9.70 -8.35 -3.65
N LEU A 17 8.62 -7.97 -4.32
CA LEU A 17 7.66 -6.99 -3.81
C LEU A 17 6.90 -7.50 -2.56
N ILE A 18 6.50 -8.77 -2.55
CA ILE A 18 5.77 -9.39 -1.43
C ILE A 18 6.70 -9.67 -0.23
N ALA A 19 7.97 -9.96 -0.47
CA ALA A 19 8.93 -10.28 0.58
C ALA A 19 9.19 -9.11 1.55
N VAL A 20 9.06 -7.86 1.08
CA VAL A 20 9.27 -6.68 1.91
C VAL A 20 7.95 -6.31 2.61
N PRO A 21 7.90 -6.33 3.96
CA PRO A 21 6.69 -5.93 4.68
C PRO A 21 6.40 -4.46 4.42
N GLY A 22 5.35 -4.20 3.64
CA GLY A 22 4.96 -2.83 3.31
C GLY A 22 4.21 -2.11 4.44
N PRO A 23 3.76 -0.87 4.19
CA PRO A 23 3.20 0.01 5.22
C PRO A 23 2.00 -0.59 5.97
N ALA A 24 1.14 -1.35 5.30
CA ALA A 24 -0.03 -1.99 5.92
C ALA A 24 0.36 -3.01 7.01
N VAL A 25 1.35 -3.87 6.73
CA VAL A 25 1.84 -4.88 7.68
C VAL A 25 2.51 -4.20 8.86
N LEU A 26 3.40 -3.22 8.60
CA LEU A 26 4.06 -2.45 9.64
C LEU A 26 3.03 -1.70 10.52
N TYR A 27 2.02 -1.09 9.90
CA TYR A 27 0.96 -0.38 10.61
C TYR A 27 0.19 -1.30 11.59
N ILE A 28 -0.24 -2.48 11.13
CA ILE A 28 -0.93 -3.47 11.97
C ILE A 28 -0.04 -3.90 13.13
N LEU A 29 1.23 -4.22 12.85
CA LEU A 29 2.18 -4.67 13.88
C LEU A 29 2.39 -3.59 14.93
N THR A 30 2.73 -2.36 14.52
CA THR A 30 2.96 -1.23 15.43
C THR A 30 1.71 -0.95 16.27
N ARG A 31 0.51 -0.93 15.68
CA ARG A 31 -0.72 -0.68 16.46
C ARG A 31 -1.09 -1.84 17.39
N SER A 32 -0.85 -3.08 16.98
CA SER A 32 -1.12 -4.25 17.82
C SER A 32 -0.18 -4.30 19.03
N LEU A 33 1.11 -4.00 18.82
CA LEU A 33 2.13 -4.01 19.87
C LEU A 33 1.93 -2.86 20.87
N HIS A 34 1.63 -1.65 20.40
CA HIS A 34 1.53 -0.49 21.28
C HIS A 34 0.13 -0.26 21.89
N HIS A 35 -0.95 -0.69 21.24
CA HIS A 35 -2.33 -0.37 21.64
C HIS A 35 -3.21 -1.64 21.81
N GLY A 36 -2.60 -2.83 21.77
CA GLY A 36 -3.24 -4.11 22.04
C GLY A 36 -4.10 -4.67 20.90
N ARG A 37 -4.70 -5.84 21.16
CA ARG A 37 -5.43 -6.64 20.15
C ARG A 37 -6.57 -5.89 19.48
N ARG A 38 -7.32 -5.07 20.21
CA ARG A 38 -8.46 -4.30 19.64
C ARG A 38 -8.00 -3.29 18.60
N ALA A 39 -6.89 -2.60 18.85
CA ALA A 39 -6.28 -1.70 17.88
C ALA A 39 -5.76 -2.45 16.64
N GLY A 40 -5.19 -3.65 16.83
CA GLY A 40 -4.81 -4.53 15.73
C GLY A 40 -6.00 -4.88 14.83
N VAL A 41 -7.11 -5.34 15.42
CA VAL A 41 -8.34 -5.66 14.67
C VAL A 41 -8.90 -4.44 13.94
N ALA A 42 -8.96 -3.27 14.60
CA ALA A 42 -9.41 -2.04 13.95
C ALA A 42 -8.50 -1.63 12.77
N SER A 43 -7.19 -1.86 12.88
CA SER A 43 -6.21 -1.60 11.82
C SER A 43 -6.45 -2.51 10.61
N VAL A 44 -6.65 -3.81 10.85
CA VAL A 44 -6.96 -4.80 9.81
C VAL A 44 -8.25 -4.41 9.09
N LEU A 45 -9.34 -4.14 9.83
CA LEU A 45 -10.61 -3.75 9.22
C LEU A 45 -10.48 -2.48 8.38
N GLY A 46 -9.71 -1.49 8.84
CA GLY A 46 -9.45 -0.28 8.07
C GLY A 46 -8.71 -0.60 6.76
N ILE A 47 -7.68 -1.43 6.83
CA ILE A 47 -6.90 -1.85 5.66
C ILE A 47 -7.78 -2.59 4.64
N GLU A 48 -8.60 -3.54 5.09
CA GLU A 48 -9.51 -4.30 4.21
C GLU A 48 -10.55 -3.38 3.54
N VAL A 49 -11.12 -2.41 4.27
CA VAL A 49 -12.02 -1.42 3.67
C VAL A 49 -11.29 -0.56 2.63
N GLY A 50 -10.04 -0.17 2.89
CA GLY A 50 -9.20 0.49 1.89
C GLY A 50 -8.91 -0.40 0.69
N ALA A 51 -8.82 -1.72 0.85
CA ALA A 51 -8.62 -2.65 -0.25
C ALA A 51 -9.85 -2.72 -1.15
N LEU A 52 -11.05 -2.69 -0.56
CA LEU A 52 -12.31 -2.63 -1.31
C LEU A 52 -12.39 -1.40 -2.23
N VAL A 53 -11.79 -0.26 -1.86
CA VAL A 53 -11.74 0.92 -2.75
C VAL A 53 -11.01 0.59 -4.07
N HIS A 54 -9.90 -0.14 -4.00
CA HIS A 54 -9.16 -0.57 -5.20
C HIS A 54 -9.94 -1.59 -6.02
N VAL A 55 -10.56 -2.56 -5.35
CA VAL A 55 -11.40 -3.57 -6.01
C VAL A 55 -12.55 -2.90 -6.74
N LEU A 56 -13.23 -1.94 -6.11
CA LEU A 56 -14.31 -1.17 -6.72
C LEU A 56 -13.80 -0.31 -7.87
N ALA A 57 -12.66 0.38 -7.73
CA ALA A 57 -12.07 1.14 -8.83
C ALA A 57 -11.75 0.25 -10.05
N ALA A 58 -11.19 -0.94 -9.82
CA ALA A 58 -10.93 -1.92 -10.86
C ALA A 58 -12.24 -2.44 -11.49
N ALA A 59 -13.25 -2.76 -10.67
CA ALA A 59 -14.54 -3.30 -11.10
C ALA A 59 -15.39 -2.29 -11.88
N VAL A 60 -15.38 -1.02 -11.49
CA VAL A 60 -16.08 0.08 -12.18
C VAL A 60 -15.40 0.45 -13.51
N GLY A 61 -14.26 -0.18 -13.83
CA GLY A 61 -13.72 -0.17 -15.17
C GLY A 61 -12.43 0.63 -15.34
N LEU A 62 -11.74 0.99 -14.25
CA LEU A 62 -10.38 1.56 -14.37
C LEU A 62 -9.46 0.62 -15.16
N SER A 63 -9.56 -0.69 -14.92
CA SER A 63 -8.81 -1.70 -15.66
C SER A 63 -9.20 -1.76 -17.14
N ALA A 64 -10.49 -1.59 -17.46
CA ALA A 64 -10.96 -1.55 -18.84
C ALA A 64 -10.51 -0.25 -19.56
N LEU A 65 -10.52 0.88 -18.86
CA LEU A 65 -10.04 2.16 -19.37
C LEU A 65 -8.54 2.11 -19.70
N LEU A 66 -7.72 1.58 -18.79
CA LEU A 66 -6.29 1.38 -19.04
C LEU A 66 -6.02 0.37 -20.16
N ALA A 67 -6.82 -0.70 -20.25
CA ALA A 67 -6.71 -1.67 -21.35
C ALA A 67 -7.09 -1.07 -22.72
N SER A 68 -8.05 -0.14 -22.75
CA SER A 68 -8.53 0.50 -23.98
C SER A 68 -7.61 1.60 -24.52
N SER A 69 -6.74 2.20 -23.69
CA SER A 69 -5.92 3.34 -24.06
C SER A 69 -4.46 3.16 -23.67
N ALA A 70 -3.61 2.98 -24.68
CA ALA A 70 -2.16 2.89 -24.52
C ALA A 70 -1.56 4.17 -23.90
N VAL A 71 -2.16 5.33 -24.14
CA VAL A 71 -1.72 6.61 -23.54
C VAL A 71 -2.05 6.63 -22.06
N ALA A 72 -3.28 6.29 -21.66
CA ALA A 72 -3.67 6.25 -20.25
C ALA A 72 -2.82 5.24 -19.46
N PHE A 73 -2.60 4.04 -20.03
CA PHE A 73 -1.70 3.05 -19.45
C PHE A 73 -0.27 3.59 -19.30
N SER A 74 0.26 4.26 -20.32
CA SER A 74 1.63 4.82 -20.28
C SER A 74 1.76 5.92 -19.22
N VAL A 75 0.78 6.82 -19.11
CA VAL A 75 0.75 7.87 -18.08
C VAL A 75 0.78 7.25 -16.69
N VAL A 76 -0.11 6.31 -16.40
CA VAL A 76 -0.15 5.63 -15.10
C VAL A 76 1.15 4.86 -14.83
N LYS A 77 1.69 4.16 -15.84
CA LYS A 77 2.96 3.42 -15.73
C LYS A 77 4.12 4.34 -15.33
N TYR A 78 4.30 5.45 -16.04
CA TYR A 78 5.41 6.37 -15.77
C TYR A 78 5.19 7.17 -14.48
N ALA A 79 3.95 7.56 -14.17
CA ALA A 79 3.61 8.19 -12.90
C ALA A 79 3.88 7.27 -11.71
N GLY A 80 3.48 6.00 -11.80
CA GLY A 80 3.77 4.98 -10.78
C GLY A 80 5.26 4.73 -10.61
N ALA A 81 6.01 4.62 -11.70
CA ALA A 81 7.47 4.49 -11.66
C ALA A 81 8.14 5.69 -10.97
N ALA A 82 7.75 6.92 -11.33
CA ALA A 82 8.26 8.14 -10.69
C ALA A 82 7.91 8.18 -9.20
N TYR A 83 6.68 7.80 -8.84
CA TYR A 83 6.24 7.73 -7.45
C TYR A 83 7.07 6.72 -6.63
N LEU A 84 7.32 5.52 -7.17
CA LEU A 84 8.15 4.51 -6.50
C LEU A 84 9.61 4.94 -6.37
N ILE A 85 10.17 5.60 -7.38
CA ILE A 85 11.53 6.18 -7.29
C ILE A 85 11.57 7.23 -6.18
N ALA A 86 10.59 8.15 -6.16
CA ALA A 86 10.51 9.18 -5.13
C ALA A 86 10.38 8.58 -3.73
N LEU A 87 9.54 7.54 -3.56
CA LEU A 87 9.38 6.85 -2.29
C LEU A 87 10.66 6.11 -1.88
N GLY A 88 11.29 5.40 -2.82
CA GLY A 88 12.57 4.70 -2.58
C GLY A 88 13.67 5.67 -2.16
N LEU A 89 13.83 6.78 -2.88
CA LEU A 89 14.77 7.86 -2.51
C LEU A 89 14.42 8.44 -1.15
N TRP A 90 13.15 8.74 -0.88
CA TRP A 90 12.72 9.25 0.41
C TRP A 90 13.06 8.28 1.56
N THR A 91 12.88 6.98 1.38
CA THR A 91 13.26 5.97 2.40
C THR A 91 14.77 5.82 2.60
N LEU A 92 15.58 6.01 1.55
CA LEU A 92 17.04 5.93 1.63
C LEU A 92 17.67 7.20 2.23
N LEU A 93 17.09 8.36 1.93
CA LEU A 93 17.60 9.68 2.33
C LEU A 93 17.04 10.13 3.67
N SER A 94 15.82 9.72 4.02
CA SER A 94 15.26 9.92 5.35
C SER A 94 15.83 8.86 6.27
N GLY A 95 17.05 9.09 6.78
CA GLY A 95 17.58 8.34 7.91
C GLY A 95 16.53 8.30 9.03
N ARG A 96 16.44 7.19 9.78
CA ARG A 96 15.43 6.91 10.82
C ARG A 96 15.05 8.19 11.57
N ALA A 97 14.02 8.89 11.09
CA ALA A 97 13.44 9.98 11.83
C ALA A 97 12.74 9.28 12.99
N GLU A 98 13.39 9.29 14.16
CA GLU A 98 12.70 9.10 15.43
C GLU A 98 11.60 10.15 15.45
N SER A 99 10.46 9.75 14.92
CA SER A 99 9.26 10.55 14.95
C SER A 99 8.87 10.56 16.40
N GLU A 100 9.04 11.71 17.05
CA GLU A 100 8.56 11.96 18.39
C GLU A 100 7.14 11.40 18.51
N ASP A 101 7.04 10.40 19.37
CA ASP A 101 5.87 9.63 19.76
C ASP A 101 4.52 9.90 19.02
N PRO A 102 4.22 9.22 17.89
CA PRO A 102 2.87 9.19 17.32
C PRO A 102 1.93 8.21 18.07
N LEU A 103 2.43 7.55 19.12
CA LEU A 103 1.81 6.48 19.90
C LEU A 103 1.31 6.99 21.27
N GLY A 104 1.69 8.20 21.69
CA GLY A 104 1.47 8.78 23.03
C GLY A 104 0.11 9.39 23.33
N ARG A 105 -0.89 9.18 22.47
CA ARG A 105 -2.30 9.39 22.85
C ARG A 105 -3.06 8.14 22.52
N GLU A 106 -3.85 7.63 23.48
CA GLU A 106 -4.86 6.62 23.24
C GLU A 106 -5.72 7.05 22.05
N ARG A 107 -5.38 6.56 20.86
CA ARG A 107 -6.17 6.83 19.66
C ARG A 107 -7.39 5.93 19.74
N GLY A 108 -8.58 6.54 19.81
CA GLY A 108 -9.83 5.80 19.72
C GLY A 108 -9.85 4.88 18.49
N LEU A 109 -10.47 3.71 18.61
CA LEU A 109 -10.48 2.67 17.57
C LEU A 109 -10.93 3.19 16.20
N GLY A 110 -11.85 4.16 16.16
CA GLY A 110 -12.29 4.79 14.91
C GLY A 110 -11.17 5.55 14.17
N ARG A 111 -10.25 6.21 14.89
CA ARG A 111 -9.10 6.89 14.28
C ARG A 111 -8.06 5.90 13.78
N ILE A 112 -7.88 4.79 14.48
CA ILE A 112 -7.01 3.68 14.06
C ILE A 112 -7.56 3.06 12.77
N PHE A 113 -8.86 2.77 12.75
CA PHE A 113 -9.55 2.30 11.55
C PHE A 113 -9.39 3.25 10.36
N ALA A 114 -9.70 4.55 10.53
CA ALA A 114 -9.59 5.54 9.46
C ALA A 114 -8.16 5.70 8.94
N GLN A 115 -7.16 5.62 9.82
CA GLN A 115 -5.77 5.63 9.42
C GLN A 115 -5.41 4.34 8.66
N GLY A 116 -5.92 3.18 9.05
CA GLY A 116 -5.77 1.93 8.30
C GLY A 116 -6.33 2.01 6.87
N VAL A 117 -7.51 2.61 6.69
CA VAL A 117 -8.10 2.88 5.36
C VAL A 117 -7.13 3.72 4.53
N LEU A 118 -6.64 4.84 5.08
CA LEU A 118 -5.75 5.74 4.37
C LEU A 118 -4.39 5.09 4.02
N VAL A 119 -3.81 4.33 4.96
CA VAL A 119 -2.56 3.59 4.75
C VAL A 119 -2.70 2.58 3.61
N ASN A 120 -3.87 1.96 3.45
CA ASN A 120 -4.11 1.03 2.36
C ASN A 120 -4.45 1.75 1.05
N VAL A 121 -5.34 2.74 1.05
CA VAL A 121 -5.74 3.52 -0.15
C VAL A 121 -4.55 4.23 -0.79
N LEU A 122 -3.61 4.72 0.01
CA LEU A 122 -2.38 5.36 -0.48
C LEU A 122 -1.22 4.37 -0.60
N ASN A 123 -1.46 3.07 -0.43
CA ASN A 123 -0.42 2.08 -0.58
C ASN A 123 -0.11 1.88 -2.06
N PRO A 124 1.13 2.17 -2.51
CA PRO A 124 1.48 2.04 -3.93
C PRO A 124 1.79 0.61 -4.35
N LYS A 125 1.75 -0.36 -3.42
CA LYS A 125 2.04 -1.77 -3.65
C LYS A 125 0.74 -2.55 -3.83
#